data_AF-A0A9C8WQK2-F1
#
_entry.id   AF-A0A9C8WQK2-F1
#
_cell.length_a   1.000
_cell.length_b   1.000
_cell.length_c   1.000
_cell.angle_alpha   90.00
_cell.angle_beta   90.00
_cell.angle_gamma   90.00
#
_symmetry.space_group_name_H-M   'P 1'
#
loop_
_entity.id
_entity.type
_entity.pdbx_description
1 polymer ?
#
loop_
_entity_poly.entity_id
_entity_poly.type
_entity_poly.pdbx_seq_one_letter_code
_entity_poly.pdbx_strand_id
1 'polypeptide(L)'
;TDLPGCIFRPLVFEPTSGKWGGVSCRGFQLHVTDAALFKPYRTGLALLQALLLLYPEEFSYKDPPYEYEFERLPMDLILGDQAVRIGLEQGIEIAELECSWQEDLHRYRDRIKPVLLYE
;
A
#
# COMPACT_ATOMS: atom_id res chain seq x y z
N THR A 1 5.78 -12.90 -3.52
CA THR A 1 4.73 -12.63 -2.51
C THR A 1 3.42 -13.26 -2.93
N ASP A 2 2.86 -14.16 -2.12
CA ASP A 2 1.49 -14.67 -2.31
C ASP A 2 0.45 -13.62 -1.88
N LEU A 3 -0.65 -13.50 -2.64
CA LEU A 3 -1.71 -12.49 -2.51
C LEU A 3 -3.10 -13.14 -2.55
N PRO A 4 -3.52 -13.85 -1.48
CA PRO A 4 -4.76 -14.59 -1.45
C PRO A 4 -5.99 -13.67 -1.38
N GLY A 5 -7.16 -14.24 -1.73
CA GLY A 5 -8.45 -13.55 -1.63
C GLY A 5 -8.69 -12.45 -2.65
N CYS A 6 -7.84 -12.32 -3.69
CA CYS A 6 -8.06 -11.37 -4.78
C CYS A 6 -7.57 -11.87 -6.13
N ILE A 7 -8.11 -11.27 -7.21
CA ILE A 7 -7.62 -11.43 -8.58
C ILE A 7 -7.46 -10.06 -9.25
N PHE A 8 -6.53 -9.98 -10.20
CA PHE A 8 -6.29 -8.79 -11.01
C PHE A 8 -6.95 -8.94 -12.37
N ARG A 9 -7.89 -8.04 -12.70
CA ARG A 9 -8.54 -7.99 -14.02
C ARG A 9 -7.95 -6.84 -14.83
N PRO A 10 -7.18 -7.10 -15.90
CA PRO A 10 -6.67 -6.05 -16.77
C PRO A 10 -7.80 -5.18 -17.31
N LEU A 11 -7.58 -3.87 -17.38
CA LEU A 11 -8.53 -2.93 -17.96
C LEU A 11 -7.85 -1.68 -18.50
N VAL A 12 -8.61 -0.99 -19.35
CA VAL A 12 -8.32 0.36 -19.81
C VAL A 12 -9.50 1.23 -19.40
N PHE A 13 -9.24 2.40 -18.82
CA PHE A 13 -10.27 3.34 -18.39
C PHE A 13 -9.81 4.78 -18.59
N GLU A 14 -10.77 5.69 -18.75
CA GLU A 14 -10.51 7.12 -18.87
C GLU A 14 -11.16 7.85 -17.68
N PRO A 15 -10.37 8.36 -16.71
CA PRO A 15 -10.91 9.13 -15.59
C PRO A 15 -11.62 10.40 -16.07
N THR A 16 -12.71 10.78 -15.40
CA THR A 16 -13.43 12.02 -15.73
C THR A 16 -12.84 13.27 -15.06
N SER A 17 -11.94 13.12 -14.09
CA SER A 17 -11.31 14.21 -13.34
C SER A 17 -9.98 13.78 -12.71
N GLY A 18 -9.29 14.71 -12.05
CA GLY A 18 -8.00 14.48 -11.38
C GLY A 18 -6.80 14.53 -12.32
N LYS A 19 -5.63 14.08 -11.84
CA LYS A 19 -4.34 14.17 -12.55
C LYS A 19 -4.32 13.55 -13.95
N TRP A 20 -5.20 12.59 -14.20
CA TRP A 20 -5.30 11.86 -15.46
C TRP A 20 -6.68 11.99 -16.11
N GLY A 21 -7.41 13.07 -15.82
CA GLY A 21 -8.73 13.33 -16.41
C GLY A 21 -8.66 13.42 -17.94
N GLY A 22 -9.51 12.66 -18.64
CA GLY A 22 -9.53 12.58 -20.11
C GLY A 22 -8.36 11.81 -20.72
N VAL A 23 -7.54 11.12 -19.91
CA VAL A 23 -6.39 10.33 -20.38
C VAL A 23 -6.72 8.84 -20.27
N SER A 24 -6.50 8.08 -21.35
CA SER A 24 -6.66 6.63 -21.33
C SER A 24 -5.57 5.98 -20.46
N CYS A 25 -5.97 5.48 -19.29
CA CYS A 25 -5.12 4.78 -18.33
C CYS A 25 -5.21 3.27 -18.52
N ARG A 26 -4.06 2.60 -18.48
CA ARG A 26 -3.94 1.13 -18.53
C ARG A 26 -3.56 0.60 -17.17
N GLY A 27 -4.19 -0.48 -16.74
CA GLY A 27 -3.90 -1.11 -15.46
C GLY A 27 -4.79 -2.30 -15.21
N PHE A 28 -5.25 -2.44 -13.97
CA PHE A 28 -6.13 -3.53 -13.56
C PHE A 28 -7.13 -3.06 -12.49
N GLN A 29 -8.24 -3.76 -12.41
CA GLN A 29 -9.14 -3.74 -11.25
C GLN A 29 -8.73 -4.87 -10.32
N LEU A 30 -8.57 -4.54 -9.05
CA LEU A 30 -8.46 -5.54 -8.00
C LEU A 30 -9.87 -6.01 -7.61
N HIS A 31 -10.15 -7.29 -7.84
CA HIS A 31 -11.38 -7.94 -7.40
C HIS A 31 -11.09 -8.73 -6.14
N VAL A 32 -11.72 -8.36 -5.03
CA VAL A 32 -11.69 -9.17 -3.80
C VAL A 32 -12.65 -10.35 -4.00
N THR A 33 -12.09 -11.56 -4.01
CA THR A 33 -12.84 -12.81 -4.21
C THR A 33 -13.18 -13.48 -2.87
N ASP A 34 -12.38 -13.22 -1.83
CA ASP A 34 -12.63 -13.68 -0.46
C ASP A 34 -12.11 -12.62 0.53
N ALA A 35 -13.03 -11.97 1.24
CA ALA A 35 -12.70 -10.91 2.18
C ALA A 35 -11.98 -11.41 3.44
N ALA A 36 -12.17 -12.67 3.84
CA ALA A 36 -11.50 -13.24 5.01
C ALA A 36 -10.02 -13.56 4.73
N LEU A 37 -9.69 -13.87 3.47
CA LEU A 37 -8.33 -14.14 3.04
C LEU A 37 -7.60 -12.88 2.54
N PHE A 38 -8.33 -11.87 2.07
CA PHE A 38 -7.74 -10.70 1.47
C PHE A 38 -6.93 -9.87 2.47
N LYS A 39 -5.67 -9.61 2.14
CA LYS A 39 -4.75 -8.78 2.92
C LYS A 39 -4.51 -7.43 2.23
N PRO A 40 -5.37 -6.41 2.41
CA PRO A 40 -5.32 -5.16 1.64
C PRO A 40 -3.98 -4.43 1.73
N TYR A 41 -3.43 -4.31 2.95
CA TYR A 41 -2.16 -3.60 3.15
C TYR A 41 -1.00 -4.32 2.47
N ARG A 42 -0.83 -5.63 2.73
CA ARG A 42 0.17 -6.48 2.05
C ARG A 42 0.06 -6.38 0.53
N THR A 43 -1.15 -6.44 -0.02
CA THR A 43 -1.37 -6.33 -1.47
C THR A 43 -0.97 -4.96 -2.00
N GLY A 44 -1.31 -3.87 -1.30
CA GLY A 44 -0.88 -2.52 -1.66
C GLY A 44 0.64 -2.36 -1.69
N LEU A 45 1.34 -2.88 -0.67
CA LEU A 45 2.80 -2.86 -0.60
C LEU A 45 3.44 -3.68 -1.73
N ALA A 46 2.90 -4.87 -2.03
CA ALA A 46 3.39 -5.71 -3.12
C ALA A 46 3.24 -5.02 -4.49
N LEU A 47 2.11 -4.35 -4.73
CA LEU A 47 1.90 -3.59 -5.96
C LEU A 47 2.85 -2.39 -6.06
N LEU A 48 3.03 -1.66 -4.96
CA LEU A 48 3.96 -0.54 -4.92
C LEU A 48 5.40 -0.98 -5.19
N GLN A 49 5.86 -2.05 -4.54
CA GLN A 49 7.19 -2.60 -4.80
C GLN A 49 7.33 -3.08 -6.25
N ALA A 50 6.32 -3.74 -6.81
CA ALA A 50 6.34 -4.13 -8.21
C ALA A 50 6.49 -2.91 -9.14
N LEU A 51 5.80 -1.80 -8.85
CA LEU A 51 5.93 -0.56 -9.63
C LEU A 51 7.32 0.06 -9.50
N LEU A 52 7.86 0.13 -8.27
CA LEU A 52 9.21 0.64 -8.00
C LEU A 52 10.28 -0.15 -8.78
N LEU A 53 10.18 -1.48 -8.78
CA LEU A 53 11.18 -2.36 -9.37
C LEU A 53 11.03 -2.49 -10.90
N LEU A 54 9.81 -2.48 -11.43
CA LEU A 54 9.56 -2.65 -12.88
C LEU A 54 9.67 -1.35 -13.66
N TYR A 55 9.40 -0.20 -13.04
CA TYR A 55 9.35 1.10 -13.71
C TYR A 55 10.15 2.18 -12.95
N PRO A 56 11.43 1.94 -12.60
CA PRO A 56 12.19 2.85 -11.74
C PRO A 56 12.38 4.26 -12.34
N GLU A 57 12.44 4.39 -13.67
CA GLU A 57 12.61 5.68 -14.36
C GLU A 57 11.28 6.46 -14.51
N GLU A 58 10.14 5.79 -14.40
CA GLU A 58 8.81 6.39 -14.56
C GLU A 58 8.12 6.62 -13.20
N PHE A 59 8.55 5.91 -12.16
CA PHE A 59 7.98 6.03 -10.83
C PHE A 59 8.47 7.32 -10.15
N SER A 60 7.54 8.04 -9.53
CA SER A 60 7.87 9.12 -8.61
C SER A 60 6.89 9.13 -7.44
N TYR A 61 7.42 9.41 -6.25
CA TYR A 61 6.58 9.78 -5.11
C TYR A 61 6.01 11.18 -5.32
N LYS A 62 4.88 11.46 -4.67
CA LYS A 62 4.38 12.82 -4.56
C LYS A 62 5.34 13.62 -3.68
N ASP A 63 5.85 14.75 -4.17
CA ASP A 63 6.64 15.67 -3.36
C ASP A 63 5.79 16.37 -2.28
N PRO A 64 6.39 16.83 -1.16
CA PRO A 64 5.74 17.74 -0.23
C PRO A 64 5.23 19.01 -0.92
N PRO A 65 4.19 19.69 -0.40
CA PRO A 65 3.50 19.38 0.86
C PRO A 65 2.38 18.34 0.70
N TYR A 66 1.95 17.78 1.84
CA TYR A 66 0.77 16.92 1.94
C TYR A 66 -0.02 17.26 3.21
N GLU A 67 -1.28 17.65 3.03
CA GLU A 67 -2.14 18.16 4.09
C GLU A 67 -1.51 19.34 4.87
N TYR A 68 -1.19 19.15 6.15
CA TYR A 68 -0.57 20.15 7.03
C TYR A 68 0.92 19.90 7.27
N GLU A 69 1.55 19.01 6.49
CA GLU A 69 2.97 18.68 6.54
C GLU A 69 3.68 19.21 5.29
N PHE A 70 4.82 19.88 5.49
CA PHE A 70 5.49 20.67 4.47
C PHE A 70 6.90 20.18 4.12
N GLU A 71 7.48 19.31 4.95
CA GLU A 71 8.88 18.89 4.79
C GLU A 71 8.98 17.39 4.51
N ARG A 72 8.21 16.57 5.22
CA ARG A 72 8.33 15.11 5.13
C ARG A 72 7.68 14.56 3.87
N LEU A 73 8.28 13.50 3.32
CA LEU A 73 7.75 12.79 2.17
C LEU A 73 6.33 12.27 2.49
N PRO A 74 5.31 12.59 1.69
CA PRO A 74 3.93 12.15 1.91
C PRO A 74 3.79 10.64 2.08
N MET A 75 4.61 9.85 1.39
CA MET A 75 4.60 8.40 1.51
C MET A 75 4.98 7.92 2.93
N ASP A 76 5.94 8.57 3.56
CA ASP A 76 6.38 8.23 4.93
C ASP A 76 5.29 8.56 5.95
N LEU A 77 4.46 9.58 5.68
CA LEU A 77 3.30 9.93 6.50
C LEU A 77 2.18 8.89 6.35
N ILE A 78 1.91 8.43 5.13
CA ILE A 78 0.85 7.45 4.83
C ILE A 78 1.20 6.07 5.40
N LEU A 79 2.47 5.64 5.26
CA LEU A 79 2.93 4.37 5.80
C LEU A 79 3.09 4.42 7.33
N GLY A 80 3.40 5.60 7.87
CA GLY A 80 3.68 5.80 9.29
C GLY A 80 5.05 5.27 9.73
N ASP A 81 5.82 4.66 8.83
CA ASP A 81 7.16 4.14 9.06
C ASP A 81 8.00 4.21 7.78
N GLN A 82 9.09 4.99 7.86
CA GLN A 82 10.05 5.17 6.77
C GLN A 82 10.80 3.87 6.45
N ALA A 83 11.01 2.98 7.43
CA ALA A 83 11.70 1.71 7.21
C ALA A 83 10.94 0.81 6.23
N VAL A 84 9.61 0.87 6.24
CA VAL A 84 8.77 0.15 5.27
C VAL A 84 9.04 0.65 3.86
N ARG A 85 9.03 1.97 3.63
CA ARG A 85 9.34 2.55 2.30
C ARG A 85 10.72 2.12 1.81
N ILE A 86 11.74 2.29 2.64
CA ILE A 86 13.13 1.94 2.30
C ILE A 86 13.23 0.45 1.96
N GLY A 87 12.57 -0.42 2.72
CA GLY A 87 12.54 -1.85 2.45
C GLY A 87 11.87 -2.21 1.12
N LEU A 88 10.82 -1.49 0.72
CA LEU A 88 10.19 -1.66 -0.59
C LEU A 88 11.15 -1.28 -1.71
N GLU A 89 11.82 -0.13 -1.59
CA GLU A 89 12.82 0.36 -2.56
C GLU A 89 14.00 -0.60 -2.71
N GLN A 90 14.40 -1.26 -1.62
CA GLN A 90 15.47 -2.27 -1.60
C GLN A 90 15.02 -3.65 -2.11
N GLY A 91 13.73 -3.84 -2.41
CA GLY A 91 13.21 -5.12 -2.87
C GLY A 91 13.15 -6.21 -1.79
N ILE A 92 13.12 -5.84 -0.50
CA ILE A 92 12.93 -6.80 0.60
C ILE A 92 11.60 -7.53 0.41
N GLU A 93 11.56 -8.83 0.70
CA GLU A 93 10.33 -9.58 0.53
C GLU A 93 9.19 -8.97 1.37
N ILE A 94 8.01 -8.79 0.77
CA ILE A 94 6.86 -8.21 1.48
C ILE A 94 6.49 -9.00 2.73
N ALA A 95 6.68 -10.33 2.74
CA ALA A 95 6.43 -11.14 3.92
C ALA A 95 7.41 -10.83 5.07
N GLU A 96 8.67 -10.53 4.74
CA GLU A 96 9.69 -10.12 5.72
C GLU A 96 9.40 -8.72 6.27
N LEU A 97 9.01 -7.77 5.40
CA LEU A 97 8.52 -6.47 5.86
C LEU A 97 7.29 -6.65 6.77
N GLU A 98 6.35 -7.53 6.40
CA GLU A 98 5.16 -7.80 7.22
C GLU A 98 5.49 -8.33 8.62
N CYS A 99 6.59 -9.07 8.76
CA CYS A 99 7.06 -9.54 10.06
C CYS A 99 7.52 -8.39 10.98
N SER A 100 8.05 -7.29 10.44
CA SER A 100 8.66 -6.22 11.26
C SER A 100 7.66 -5.51 12.18
N TRP A 101 6.39 -5.40 11.77
CA TRP A 101 5.35 -4.72 12.54
C TRP A 101 4.40 -5.67 13.29
N GLN A 102 4.58 -7.00 13.21
CA GLN A 102 3.65 -7.94 13.89
C GLN A 102 3.68 -7.79 15.41
N GLU A 103 4.85 -7.54 16.01
CA GLU A 103 4.94 -7.36 17.46
C GLU A 103 4.18 -6.12 17.93
N ASP A 104 4.32 -5.00 17.21
CA ASP A 104 3.59 -3.77 17.53
C ASP A 104 2.09 -3.93 17.30
N LEU A 105 1.65 -4.70 16.29
CA LEU A 105 0.24 -5.05 16.13
C LEU A 105 -0.29 -5.90 17.29
N HIS A 106 0.49 -6.88 17.78
CA HIS A 106 0.11 -7.66 18.95
C HIS A 106 -0.01 -6.76 20.19
N ARG A 107 0.98 -5.90 20.43
CA ARG A 107 0.97 -4.94 21.54
C ARG A 107 -0.21 -3.97 21.44
N TYR A 108 -0.53 -3.50 20.23
CA TYR A 108 -1.68 -2.63 20.00
C TYR A 108 -2.99 -3.35 20.30
N ARG A 109 -3.17 -4.59 19.82
CA ARG A 109 -4.34 -5.42 20.12
C ARG A 109 -4.51 -5.61 21.63
N ASP A 110 -3.44 -5.91 22.34
CA ASP A 110 -3.47 -6.04 23.80
C ASP A 110 -3.84 -4.73 24.49
N ARG A 111 -3.32 -3.61 24.02
CA ARG A 111 -3.61 -2.27 24.55
C ARG A 111 -5.07 -1.87 24.39
N ILE A 112 -5.71 -2.23 23.28
CA ILE A 112 -7.10 -1.84 23.01
C ILE A 112 -8.13 -2.79 23.64
N LYS A 113 -7.74 -3.99 24.10
CA LYS A 113 -8.66 -4.97 24.74
C LYS A 113 -9.62 -4.35 25.77
N PRO A 114 -9.18 -3.48 26.70
CA PRO A 114 -10.07 -2.94 27.73
C PRO A 114 -11.14 -1.97 27.21
N VAL A 115 -11.02 -1.48 25.97
CA VAL A 115 -11.93 -0.48 25.37
C VAL A 115 -12.75 -1.03 24.19
N LEU A 116 -12.67 -2.34 23.93
CA LEU A 116 -13.49 -2.98 22.91
C LEU A 116 -14.95 -3.07 23.38
N LEU A 117 -15.88 -2.63 22.53
CA LEU A 117 -17.33 -2.70 22.78
C LEU A 117 -17.99 -3.96 22.19
N TYR A 118 -17.27 -4.64 21.30
CA TYR A 118 -17.70 -5.86 20.62
C TYR A 118 -16.52 -6.83 20.61
N GLU A 119 -16.84 -8.12 20.49
CA GLU A 119 -15.84 -9.16 20.23
C GLU A 119 -15.09 -8.91 18.90
#